data_AF-A0A9D1GDA5-F1
#
_entry.id   AF-A0A9D1GDA5-F1
#
_cell.length_a   1.000
_cell.length_b   1.000
_cell.length_c   1.000
_cell.angle_alpha   90.00
_cell.angle_beta   90.00
_cell.angle_gamma   90.00
#
_symmetry.space_group_name_H-M   'P 1'
#
loop_
_entity.id
_entity.type
_entity.pdbx_description
1 polymer ?
#
loop_
_entity_poly.entity_id
_entity_poly.type
_entity_poly.pdbx_seq_one_letter_code
_entity_poly.pdbx_strand_id
1 'polypeptide(L)'
;MDKFNYEANGYNRAEVNKFVTDVIKETEGIINKCKDQKKEIADLKEKLSHYEDLENTLKQSLINAEKTADNVKRLAREEADIIVSDAKHNASRIVGESLLKARKIETDADTLEKNVKIFKRKLKIIVEQQMAVVEEIETLDLEDK
;
A
#
# COMPACT_ATOMS: atom_id res chain seq x y z
N MET A 1 -14.57 -15.70 78.02
CA MET A 1 -15.27 -14.46 78.41
C MET A 1 -14.79 -14.12 79.79
N ASP A 2 -13.96 -13.09 79.89
CA ASP A 2 -13.55 -12.55 81.19
C ASP A 2 -14.79 -11.97 81.86
N LYS A 3 -15.05 -12.40 83.10
CA LYS A 3 -16.17 -11.92 83.91
C LYS A 3 -15.64 -10.83 84.84
N PHE A 4 -16.36 -9.72 84.94
CA PHE A 4 -16.01 -8.65 85.88
C PHE A 4 -16.20 -9.13 87.32
N ASN A 5 -15.29 -8.73 88.21
CA ASN A 5 -15.44 -8.98 89.64
C ASN A 5 -16.62 -8.16 90.21
N TYR A 6 -17.25 -8.64 91.29
CA TYR A 6 -18.38 -7.96 91.94
C TYR A 6 -17.93 -7.21 93.20
N GLU A 7 -18.37 -5.97 93.35
CA GLU A 7 -18.37 -5.18 94.59
C GLU A 7 -19.76 -5.20 95.22
N ALA A 8 -19.90 -4.67 96.44
CA ALA A 8 -21.11 -4.78 97.28
C ALA A 8 -22.44 -4.44 96.56
N ASN A 9 -22.41 -3.62 95.50
CA ASN A 9 -23.58 -3.21 94.71
C ASN A 9 -23.43 -3.40 93.18
N GLY A 10 -22.61 -4.35 92.70
CA GLY A 10 -22.56 -4.68 91.26
C GLY A 10 -21.15 -4.96 90.73
N TYR A 11 -20.93 -4.81 89.43
CA TYR A 11 -19.61 -5.06 88.81
C TYR A 11 -18.58 -3.99 89.19
N ASN A 12 -17.31 -4.40 89.29
CA ASN A 12 -16.18 -3.53 89.58
C ASN A 12 -16.09 -2.42 88.51
N ARG A 13 -16.30 -1.18 88.95
CA ARG A 13 -16.38 -0.02 88.05
C ARG A 13 -15.06 0.25 87.32
N ALA A 14 -13.92 -0.03 87.94
CA ALA A 14 -12.61 0.20 87.33
C ALA A 14 -12.32 -0.81 86.21
N GLU A 15 -12.65 -2.09 86.42
CA GLU A 15 -12.50 -3.14 85.40
C GLU A 15 -13.42 -2.88 84.20
N VAL A 16 -14.67 -2.48 84.45
CA VAL A 16 -15.64 -2.13 83.39
C VAL A 16 -15.16 -0.92 82.59
N ASN A 17 -14.69 0.15 83.25
CA ASN A 17 -14.19 1.33 82.55
C ASN A 17 -12.95 1.02 81.69
N LYS A 18 -12.04 0.18 82.20
CA LYS A 18 -10.86 -0.26 81.45
C LYS A 18 -11.27 -1.06 80.21
N PHE A 19 -12.18 -2.03 80.36
CA PHE A 19 -12.71 -2.80 79.25
C PHE A 19 -13.40 -1.91 78.20
N VAL A 20 -14.24 -0.97 78.62
CA VAL A 20 -14.88 0.00 77.72
C VAL A 20 -13.84 0.84 76.98
N THR A 21 -12.76 1.27 77.64
CA THR A 21 -11.67 2.03 77.01
C THR A 21 -10.92 1.19 75.97
N ASP A 22 -10.66 -0.09 76.27
CA ASP A 22 -9.98 -1.00 75.36
C ASP A 22 -10.85 -1.31 74.13
N VAL A 23 -12.16 -1.54 74.33
CA VAL A 23 -13.14 -1.70 73.24
C VAL A 23 -13.23 -0.44 72.38
N ILE A 24 -13.23 0.77 72.97
CA ILE A 24 -13.22 2.02 72.20
C ILE A 24 -11.97 2.10 71.32
N LYS A 25 -10.78 1.82 71.87
CA LYS A 25 -9.53 1.84 71.09
C LYS A 25 -9.53 0.81 69.96
N GLU A 26 -9.99 -0.41 70.21
CA GLU A 26 -10.02 -1.45 69.20
C GLU A 26 -11.05 -1.13 68.09
N THR A 27 -12.22 -0.63 68.47
CA THR A 27 -13.26 -0.20 67.51
C THR A 27 -12.82 1.00 66.68
N GLU A 28 -12.15 2.00 67.27
CA GLU A 28 -11.52 3.09 66.52
C GLU A 28 -10.45 2.59 65.54
N GLY A 29 -9.63 1.62 65.97
CA GLY A 29 -8.64 0.96 65.12
C GLY A 29 -9.27 0.24 63.92
N ILE A 30 -10.38 -0.47 64.14
CA ILE A 30 -11.15 -1.12 63.06
C ILE A 30 -11.75 -0.09 62.12
N ILE A 31 -12.31 1.01 62.64
CA ILE A 31 -12.91 2.08 61.83
C ILE A 31 -11.85 2.72 60.92
N ASN A 32 -10.66 3.02 61.46
CA ASN A 32 -9.58 3.61 60.67
C ASN A 32 -9.09 2.66 59.57
N LYS A 33 -8.86 1.38 59.89
CA LYS A 33 -8.53 0.37 58.88
C LYS A 33 -9.59 0.25 57.79
N CYS A 34 -10.87 0.27 58.16
CA CYS A 34 -11.97 0.21 57.20
C CYS A 34 -12.01 1.45 56.29
N LYS A 35 -11.69 2.64 56.81
CA LYS A 35 -11.56 3.86 56.00
C LYS A 35 -10.38 3.77 55.04
N ASP A 36 -9.22 3.32 55.50
CA ASP A 36 -8.01 3.20 54.68
C ASP A 36 -8.23 2.17 53.55
N GLN A 37 -8.79 1.00 53.87
CA GLN A 37 -9.15 -0.02 52.88
C GLN A 37 -10.17 0.48 51.87
N LYS A 38 -11.19 1.24 52.30
CA LYS A 38 -12.17 1.83 51.38
C LYS A 38 -11.52 2.82 50.41
N LYS A 39 -10.57 3.62 50.90
CA LYS A 39 -9.81 4.54 50.06
C LYS A 39 -8.96 3.77 49.04
N GLU A 40 -8.23 2.76 49.48
CA GLU A 40 -7.42 1.92 48.59
C GLU A 40 -8.27 1.21 47.53
N ILE A 41 -9.45 0.68 47.91
CA ILE A 41 -10.39 0.07 46.96
C ILE A 41 -10.88 1.10 45.94
N ALA A 42 -11.15 2.35 46.35
CA ALA A 42 -11.57 3.40 45.42
C ALA A 42 -10.44 3.72 44.42
N ASP A 43 -9.21 3.92 44.91
CA ASP A 43 -8.04 4.21 44.08
C ASP A 43 -7.74 3.06 43.10
N LEU A 44 -7.86 1.80 43.54
CA LEU A 44 -7.66 0.63 42.68
C LEU A 44 -8.76 0.51 41.62
N LYS A 45 -10.02 0.82 41.95
CA LYS A 45 -11.12 0.81 40.98
C LYS A 45 -10.96 1.89 39.91
N GLU A 46 -10.50 3.07 40.29
CA GLU A 46 -10.22 4.15 39.33
C GLU A 46 -9.11 3.75 38.36
N LYS A 47 -8.00 3.19 38.87
CA LYS A 47 -6.91 2.66 38.03
C LYS A 47 -7.39 1.54 37.10
N LEU A 48 -8.23 0.62 37.60
CA LEU A 48 -8.78 -0.45 36.78
C LEU A 48 -9.61 0.10 35.62
N SER A 49 -10.52 1.05 35.89
CA SER A 49 -11.31 1.71 34.85
C SER A 49 -10.41 2.39 33.81
N HIS A 50 -9.34 3.06 34.24
CA HIS A 50 -8.40 3.68 33.33
C HIS A 50 -7.68 2.66 32.42
N TYR A 51 -7.28 1.51 32.98
CA TYR A 51 -6.67 0.44 32.19
C TYR A 51 -7.65 -0.21 31.22
N GLU A 52 -8.90 -0.39 31.60
CA GLU A 52 -9.96 -0.89 30.72
C GLU A 52 -10.20 0.06 29.53
N ASP A 53 -10.25 1.37 29.77
CA ASP A 53 -10.38 2.38 28.72
C ASP A 53 -9.17 2.40 27.77
N LEU A 54 -7.97 2.26 28.33
CA LEU A 54 -6.73 2.17 27.56
C LEU A 54 -6.69 0.90 26.70
N GLU A 55 -7.09 -0.24 27.26
CA GLU A 55 -7.16 -1.52 26.54
C GLU A 55 -8.17 -1.43 25.38
N ASN A 56 -9.34 -0.83 25.61
CA ASN A 56 -10.34 -0.62 24.58
C ASN A 56 -9.82 0.28 23.45
N THR A 57 -9.13 1.37 23.80
CA THR A 57 -8.52 2.28 22.82
C THR A 57 -7.44 1.59 22.01
N LEU A 58 -6.61 0.76 22.65
CA LEU A 58 -5.56 0.00 21.98
C LEU A 58 -6.15 -1.05 21.04
N LYS A 59 -7.17 -1.80 21.47
CA LYS A 59 -7.90 -2.76 20.62
C LYS A 59 -8.48 -2.07 19.39
N GLN A 60 -9.12 -0.90 19.56
CA GLN A 60 -9.67 -0.16 18.44
C GLN A 60 -8.59 0.32 17.47
N SER A 61 -7.45 0.79 18.00
CA SER A 61 -6.30 1.20 17.21
C SER A 61 -5.71 0.03 16.42
N LEU A 62 -5.61 -1.15 17.03
CA LEU A 62 -5.13 -2.37 16.38
C LEU A 62 -6.03 -2.80 15.22
N ILE A 63 -7.35 -2.82 15.44
CA ILE A 63 -8.34 -3.14 14.39
C ILE A 63 -8.23 -2.13 13.23
N ASN A 64 -8.07 -0.85 13.54
CA ASN A 64 -7.91 0.18 12.52
C ASN A 64 -6.59 0.02 11.74
N ALA A 65 -5.50 -0.34 12.43
CA ALA A 65 -4.22 -0.62 11.79
C ALA A 65 -4.30 -1.84 10.86
N GLU A 66 -4.96 -2.92 11.29
CA GLU A 66 -5.19 -4.12 10.47
C GLU A 66 -6.02 -3.79 9.21
N LYS A 67 -7.15 -3.09 9.37
CA LYS A 67 -7.97 -2.62 8.24
C LYS A 67 -7.17 -1.75 7.27
N THR A 68 -6.32 -0.88 7.80
CA THR A 68 -5.47 -0.01 6.97
C THR A 68 -4.44 -0.83 6.20
N ALA A 69 -3.78 -1.79 6.87
CA ALA A 69 -2.82 -2.67 6.24
C ALA A 69 -3.46 -3.51 5.11
N ASP A 70 -4.67 -4.03 5.33
CA ASP A 70 -5.41 -4.78 4.31
C ASP A 70 -5.86 -3.89 3.15
N ASN A 71 -6.31 -2.66 3.42
CA ASN A 71 -6.62 -1.69 2.38
C ASN A 71 -5.39 -1.35 1.54
N VAL A 72 -4.23 -1.13 2.16
CA VAL A 72 -2.96 -0.87 1.45
C VAL A 72 -2.58 -2.06 0.57
N LYS A 73 -2.69 -3.30 1.08
CA LYS A 73 -2.42 -4.51 0.28
C LYS A 73 -3.38 -4.64 -0.90
N ARG A 74 -4.67 -4.36 -0.71
CA ARG A 74 -5.68 -4.40 -1.78
C ARG A 74 -5.36 -3.38 -2.86
N LEU A 75 -5.15 -2.12 -2.48
CA LEU A 75 -4.82 -1.04 -3.42
C LEU A 75 -3.52 -1.32 -4.18
N ALA A 76 -2.49 -1.83 -3.50
CA ALA A 76 -1.23 -2.19 -4.15
C ALA A 76 -1.40 -3.29 -5.21
N ARG A 77 -2.30 -4.26 -4.98
CA ARG A 77 -2.62 -5.31 -5.96
C ARG A 77 -3.40 -4.75 -7.15
N GLU A 78 -4.43 -3.95 -6.89
CA GLU A 78 -5.21 -3.28 -7.94
C GLU A 78 -4.33 -2.39 -8.82
N GLU A 79 -3.47 -1.58 -8.21
CA GLU A 79 -2.52 -0.73 -8.93
C GLU A 79 -1.52 -1.56 -9.75
N ALA A 80 -1.00 -2.66 -9.19
CA ALA A 80 -0.09 -3.55 -9.91
C ALA A 80 -0.78 -4.17 -11.15
N ASP A 81 -2.03 -4.60 -11.03
CA ASP A 81 -2.80 -5.16 -12.13
C ASP A 81 -3.05 -4.12 -13.23
N ILE A 82 -3.36 -2.87 -12.85
CA ILE A 82 -3.51 -1.74 -13.78
C ILE A 82 -2.19 -1.48 -14.52
N ILE A 83 -1.07 -1.36 -13.81
CA ILE A 83 0.25 -1.12 -14.41
C ILE A 83 0.60 -2.23 -15.41
N VAL A 84 0.36 -3.50 -15.05
CA VAL A 84 0.64 -4.64 -15.94
C VAL A 84 -0.28 -4.61 -17.17
N SER A 85 -1.55 -4.29 -16.99
CA SER A 85 -2.52 -4.16 -18.10
C SER A 85 -2.12 -3.05 -19.06
N ASP A 86 -1.79 -1.86 -18.54
CA ASP A 86 -1.38 -0.70 -19.33
C ASP A 86 -0.06 -0.94 -20.05
N ALA A 87 0.90 -1.60 -19.40
CA ALA A 87 2.15 -2.00 -20.03
C ALA A 87 1.91 -2.96 -21.21
N LYS A 88 1.04 -3.96 -21.05
CA LYS A 88 0.67 -4.90 -22.12
C LYS A 88 -0.04 -4.19 -23.28
N HIS A 89 -0.94 -3.26 -22.98
CA HIS A 89 -1.65 -2.51 -24.00
C HIS A 89 -0.69 -1.62 -24.79
N ASN A 90 0.19 -0.88 -24.11
CA ASN A 90 1.21 -0.06 -24.74
C ASN A 90 2.19 -0.86 -25.58
N ALA A 91 2.65 -2.01 -25.08
CA ALA A 91 3.52 -2.91 -25.85
C ALA A 91 2.83 -3.38 -27.14
N SER A 92 1.57 -3.81 -27.04
CA SER A 92 0.78 -4.24 -28.21
C SER A 92 0.61 -3.12 -29.23
N ARG A 93 0.36 -1.88 -28.77
CA ARG A 93 0.25 -0.70 -29.63
C ARG A 93 1.57 -0.39 -30.34
N ILE A 94 2.69 -0.36 -29.62
CA ILE A 94 4.03 -0.10 -30.18
C ILE A 94 4.39 -1.14 -31.24
N VAL A 95 4.13 -2.43 -30.96
CA VAL A 95 4.37 -3.51 -31.92
C VAL A 95 3.49 -3.36 -33.15
N GLY A 96 2.21 -3.03 -32.97
CA GLY A 96 1.28 -2.78 -34.08
C GLY A 96 1.72 -1.62 -34.97
N GLU A 97 2.06 -0.47 -34.39
CA GLU A 97 2.57 0.70 -35.10
C GLU A 97 3.88 0.38 -35.85
N SER A 98 4.79 -0.36 -35.21
CA SER A 98 6.05 -0.77 -35.81
C SER A 98 5.85 -1.72 -37.00
N LEU A 99 4.92 -2.67 -36.89
CA LEU A 99 4.59 -3.61 -37.97
C LEU A 99 3.97 -2.88 -39.17
N LEU A 100 3.07 -1.93 -38.93
CA LEU A 100 2.48 -1.10 -39.98
C LEU A 100 3.54 -0.28 -40.71
N LYS A 101 4.48 0.33 -39.95
CA LYS A 101 5.58 1.10 -40.53
C LYS A 101 6.54 0.21 -41.33
N ALA A 102 6.85 -0.98 -40.84
CA ALA A 102 7.68 -1.96 -41.54
C ALA A 102 7.06 -2.37 -42.87
N ARG A 103 5.77 -2.73 -42.89
CA ARG A 103 5.04 -3.09 -44.11
C ARG A 103 5.01 -1.94 -45.13
N LYS A 104 4.85 -0.70 -44.65
CA LYS A 104 4.89 0.48 -45.52
C LYS A 104 6.27 0.62 -46.18
N ILE A 105 7.35 0.52 -45.40
CA ILE A 105 8.72 0.61 -45.92
C ILE A 105 9.00 -0.51 -46.93
N GLU A 106 8.56 -1.73 -46.66
CA GLU A 106 8.69 -2.87 -47.58
C GLU A 106 7.97 -2.61 -48.90
N THR A 107 6.73 -2.10 -48.85
CA THR A 107 5.96 -1.74 -50.05
C THR A 107 6.62 -0.61 -50.85
N ASP A 108 7.14 0.41 -50.15
CA ASP A 108 7.85 1.53 -50.76
C ASP A 108 9.15 1.05 -51.44
N ALA A 109 9.88 0.12 -50.81
CA ALA A 109 11.09 -0.48 -51.34
C ALA A 109 10.82 -1.32 -52.60
N ASP A 110 9.79 -2.17 -52.58
CA ASP A 110 9.35 -2.94 -53.75
C ASP A 110 8.98 -2.04 -54.93
N THR A 111 8.28 -0.94 -54.64
CA THR A 111 7.87 0.04 -55.65
C THR A 111 9.10 0.75 -56.23
N LEU A 112 10.04 1.15 -55.38
CA LEU A 112 11.29 1.76 -55.81
C LEU A 112 12.11 0.80 -56.68
N GLU A 113 12.23 -0.47 -56.31
CA GLU A 113 12.95 -1.48 -57.09
C GLU A 113 12.35 -1.65 -58.49
N LYS A 114 11.02 -1.73 -58.59
CA LYS A 114 10.30 -1.77 -59.87
C LYS A 114 10.58 -0.52 -60.70
N ASN A 115 10.53 0.65 -60.09
CA ASN A 115 10.80 1.93 -60.76
C ASN A 115 12.23 1.99 -61.30
N VAL A 116 13.22 1.55 -60.52
CA VAL A 116 14.63 1.47 -60.94
C VAL A 116 14.80 0.51 -62.11
N LYS A 117 14.17 -0.68 -62.07
CA LYS A 117 14.19 -1.65 -63.18
C LYS A 117 13.60 -1.06 -64.46
N ILE A 118 12.47 -0.36 -64.36
CA ILE A 118 11.82 0.31 -65.49
C ILE A 118 12.72 1.43 -66.04
N PHE A 119 13.26 2.28 -65.17
CA PHE A 119 14.15 3.36 -65.55
C PHE A 119 15.39 2.85 -66.29
N LYS A 120 16.05 1.81 -65.76
CA LYS A 120 17.20 1.16 -66.41
C LYS A 120 16.87 0.65 -67.81
N ARG A 121 15.71 0.01 -68.00
CA ARG A 121 15.26 -0.45 -69.32
C ARG A 121 15.04 0.71 -70.29
N LYS A 122 14.35 1.77 -69.84
CA LYS A 122 14.12 2.97 -70.65
C LYS A 122 15.43 3.64 -71.06
N LEU A 123 16.37 3.77 -70.12
CA LEU A 123 17.69 4.35 -70.38
C LEU A 123 18.45 3.53 -71.44
N LYS A 124 18.43 2.19 -71.32
CA LYS A 124 19.06 1.29 -72.29
C LYS A 124 18.51 1.50 -73.70
N ILE A 125 17.17 1.55 -73.84
CA ILE A 125 16.50 1.80 -75.13
C ILE A 125 16.92 3.15 -75.71
N ILE A 126 16.96 4.21 -74.89
CA ILE A 126 17.38 5.54 -75.36
C ILE A 126 18.82 5.50 -75.87
N VAL A 127 19.74 4.85 -75.14
CA VAL A 127 21.15 4.75 -75.57
C VAL A 127 21.28 3.94 -76.86
N GLU A 128 20.57 2.80 -76.97
CA GLU A 128 20.53 2.00 -78.21
C GLU A 128 20.00 2.82 -79.40
N GLN A 129 18.95 3.61 -79.19
CA GLN A 129 18.40 4.51 -80.22
C GLN A 129 19.40 5.60 -80.63
N GLN A 130 20.08 6.25 -79.67
CA GLN A 130 21.08 7.26 -79.98
C GLN A 130 22.29 6.66 -80.71
N MET A 131 22.68 5.43 -80.38
CA MET A 131 23.80 4.75 -81.04
C MET A 131 23.46 4.40 -82.49
N ALA A 132 22.23 3.93 -82.76
CA ALA A 132 21.77 3.70 -84.13
C ALA A 132 21.80 4.97 -84.99
N VAL A 133 21.45 6.13 -84.43
CA VAL A 133 21.56 7.43 -85.12
C VAL A 133 23.01 7.77 -85.43
N VAL A 134 23.95 7.51 -84.53
CA VAL A 134 25.38 7.75 -84.77
C VAL A 134 25.92 6.85 -85.88
N GLU A 135 25.56 5.55 -85.88
CA GLU A 135 25.94 4.62 -86.94
C GLU A 135 25.40 5.06 -88.33
N GLU A 136 24.17 5.60 -88.38
CA GLU A 136 23.57 6.12 -89.62
C GLU A 136 24.32 7.36 -90.15
N ILE A 137 24.77 8.26 -89.26
CA ILE A 137 25.60 9.41 -89.63
C ILE A 137 26.96 8.96 -90.19
N GLU A 138 27.62 7.98 -89.57
CA GLU A 138 28.91 7.45 -90.08
C GLU A 138 28.78 6.83 -91.47
N THR A 139 27.65 6.16 -91.78
CA THR A 139 27.41 5.63 -93.12
C THR A 139 27.24 6.71 -94.18
N LEU A 140 26.58 7.83 -93.84
CA LEU A 140 26.43 8.97 -94.76
C LEU A 140 27.78 9.64 -95.07
N ASP A 141 28.66 9.79 -94.07
CA ASP A 141 30.00 10.36 -94.25
C ASP A 141 30.96 9.46 -95.09
N LEU A 142 30.65 8.17 -95.24
CA LEU A 142 31.44 7.21 -96.02
C LEU A 142 31.00 7.11 -97.49
N GLU A 143 29.75 7.48 -97.82
CA GLU A 143 29.23 7.46 -99.20
C GLU A 143 29.57 8.73 -99.99
N ASP A 144 29.94 9.83 -99.33
CA ASP A 144 30.27 11.13 -99.94
C ASP A 144 31.75 11.30 -100.35
N LYS A 145 32.52 10.22 -100.54
CA LYS A 145 33.89 10.23 -101.11
C LYS A 145 34.06 9.26 -102.27
#